data_AF-A0A023CVK2-F1
#
_entry.id   AF-A0A023CVK2-F1
#
_cell.length_a   1.000
_cell.length_b   1.000
_cell.length_c   1.000
_cell.angle_alpha   90.00
_cell.angle_beta   90.00
_cell.angle_gamma   90.00
#
_symmetry.space_group_name_H-M   'P 1'
#
loop_
_entity.id
_entity.type
_entity.pdbx_description
1 polymer ?
#
loop_
_entity_poly.entity_id
_entity_poly.type
_entity_poly.pdbx_seq_one_letter_code
_entity_poly.pdbx_strand_id
1 'polypeptide(L)'
;MKKVNDERLKGQLVKNFKISFIIENLFVLLVLVYESFKNIWKTLNLHNPLWVSFMIGVISLSILSQKVTTAIEDKPKISRKRLAFYFVLEFLIFSSLFILVIPSSIWAAFVCGGTVALVISSILIYNNHYRYYQK
;
A
#
# COMPACT_ATOMS: atom_id res chain seq x y z
N MET A 1 -33.71 6.64 10.47
CA MET A 1 -32.63 7.25 9.65
C MET A 1 -33.18 7.53 8.26
N LYS A 2 -33.09 8.78 7.76
CA LYS A 2 -33.51 9.09 6.39
C LYS A 2 -32.49 8.50 5.41
N LYS A 3 -32.96 7.70 4.46
CA LYS A 3 -32.12 7.10 3.42
C LYS A 3 -31.62 8.22 2.51
N VAL A 4 -30.31 8.40 2.41
CA VAL A 4 -29.70 9.35 1.49
C VAL A 4 -29.81 8.75 0.09
N ASN A 5 -30.69 9.30 -0.75
CA ASN A 5 -30.89 8.82 -2.12
C ASN A 5 -29.96 9.48 -3.14
N ASP A 6 -29.50 10.70 -2.87
CA ASP A 6 -28.63 11.46 -3.77
C ASP A 6 -27.22 10.84 -3.87
N GLU A 7 -26.79 10.59 -5.10
CA GLU A 7 -25.50 9.99 -5.43
C GLU A 7 -24.32 10.89 -5.02
N ARG A 8 -24.48 12.21 -5.09
CA ARG A 8 -23.43 13.17 -4.71
C ARG A 8 -23.14 13.09 -3.21
N LEU A 9 -24.20 12.99 -2.40
CA LEU A 9 -24.06 12.82 -0.95
C LEU A 9 -23.47 11.45 -0.58
N LYS A 10 -23.82 10.37 -1.30
CA LYS A 10 -23.20 9.05 -1.10
C LYS A 10 -21.70 9.08 -1.38
N GLY A 11 -21.29 9.72 -2.49
CA GLY A 11 -19.88 9.86 -2.84
C GLY A 11 -19.09 10.68 -1.80
N GLN A 12 -19.69 11.75 -1.27
CA GLN A 12 -19.08 12.53 -0.19
C GLN A 12 -18.97 11.75 1.12
N LEU A 13 -20.00 10.95 1.46
CA LEU A 13 -19.98 10.09 2.65
C LEU A 13 -18.84 9.08 2.61
N VAL A 14 -18.61 8.42 1.47
CA VAL A 14 -17.49 7.47 1.29
C VAL A 14 -16.13 8.16 1.42
N LYS A 15 -15.99 9.38 0.87
CA LYS A 15 -14.77 10.19 1.03
C LYS A 15 -14.52 10.55 2.49
N ASN A 16 -15.54 10.99 3.21
CA ASN A 16 -15.43 11.33 4.63
C ASN A 16 -15.10 10.10 5.48
N PHE A 17 -15.73 8.96 5.19
CA PHE A 17 -15.42 7.68 5.84
C PHE A 17 -13.95 7.28 5.62
N LYS A 18 -13.45 7.40 4.39
CA LYS A 18 -12.05 7.14 4.07
C LYS A 18 -11.10 8.04 4.86
N ILE A 19 -11.41 9.32 4.99
CA ILE A 19 -10.59 10.27 5.78
C ILE A 19 -10.59 9.87 7.26
N SER A 20 -11.75 9.58 7.84
CA SER A 20 -11.86 9.12 9.24
C SER A 20 -10.99 7.88 9.47
N PHE A 21 -11.07 6.91 8.55
CA PHE A 21 -10.31 5.67 8.64
C PHE A 21 -8.79 5.86 8.49
N ILE A 22 -8.36 6.86 7.70
CA ILE A 22 -6.94 7.25 7.62
C ILE A 22 -6.48 7.85 8.95
N ILE A 23 -7.29 8.72 9.57
CA ILE A 23 -6.95 9.36 10.85
C ILE A 23 -6.84 8.30 11.95
N GLU A 24 -7.77 7.35 12.01
CA GLU A 24 -7.75 6.24 12.98
C GLU A 24 -6.51 5.36 12.81
N ASN A 25 -6.20 4.94 11.58
CA ASN A 25 -4.98 4.15 11.32
C ASN A 25 -3.70 4.93 11.62
N LEU A 26 -3.69 6.25 11.38
CA LEU A 26 -2.55 7.09 11.70
C LEU A 26 -2.31 7.16 13.20
N PHE A 27 -3.37 7.23 14.00
CA PHE A 27 -3.27 7.17 15.46
C PHE A 27 -2.67 5.83 15.92
N VAL A 28 -3.17 4.70 15.39
CA VAL A 28 -2.61 3.37 15.71
C VAL A 28 -1.14 3.27 15.31
N LEU A 29 -0.76 3.80 14.14
CA LEU A 29 0.63 3.87 13.69
C LEU A 29 1.51 4.63 14.68
N LEU A 30 1.07 5.80 15.16
CA LEU A 30 1.84 6.59 16.13
C LEU A 30 2.07 5.84 17.44
N VAL A 31 1.05 5.13 17.94
CA VAL A 31 1.18 4.28 19.13
C VAL A 31 2.17 3.14 18.89
N LEU A 32 2.09 2.46 17.74
CA LEU A 32 3.03 1.39 17.38
C LEU A 32 4.46 1.89 17.22
N VAL A 33 4.67 3.08 16.66
CA VAL A 33 6.00 3.70 16.55
C VAL A 33 6.56 3.99 17.94
N TYR A 34 5.73 4.51 18.86
CA TYR A 34 6.13 4.73 20.25
C TYR A 34 6.52 3.42 20.95
N GLU A 35 5.74 2.34 20.79
CA GLU A 35 6.07 1.03 21.36
C GLU A 35 7.31 0.40 20.72
N SER A 36 7.55 0.66 19.43
CA SER A 36 8.70 0.13 18.69
C SER A 36 10.05 0.63 19.24
N PHE A 37 10.10 1.82 19.85
CA PHE A 37 11.30 2.31 20.55
C PHE A 37 11.68 1.45 21.76
N LYS A 38 10.73 0.75 22.36
CA LYS A 38 10.99 -0.13 23.52
C LYS A 38 11.44 -1.52 23.07
N ASN A 39 10.69 -2.15 22.15
CA ASN A 39 11.06 -3.46 21.63
C ASN A 39 10.38 -3.74 20.28
N ILE A 40 11.12 -3.51 19.19
CA ILE A 40 10.58 -3.62 17.82
C ILE A 40 10.06 -5.01 17.48
N TRP A 41 10.72 -6.07 17.96
CA TRP A 41 10.36 -7.46 17.69
C TRP A 41 9.06 -7.88 18.37
N LYS A 42 8.81 -7.35 19.57
CA LYS A 42 7.55 -7.60 20.28
C LYS A 42 6.40 -6.80 19.68
N THR A 43 6.69 -5.59 19.20
CA THR A 43 5.69 -4.70 18.61
C THR A 43 5.20 -5.19 17.25
N LEU A 44 6.11 -5.65 16.38
CA LEU A 44 5.82 -6.16 15.03
C LEU A 44 5.47 -7.66 15.00
N ASN A 45 4.64 -8.11 15.95
CA ASN A 45 4.26 -9.51 16.09
C ASN A 45 2.76 -9.70 15.82
N LEU A 46 2.38 -10.82 15.19
CA LEU A 46 0.98 -11.23 14.99
C LEU A 46 0.22 -11.43 16.32
N HIS A 47 0.94 -11.67 17.42
CA HIS A 47 0.34 -11.71 18.75
C HIS A 47 0.02 -10.34 19.33
N ASN A 48 0.52 -9.24 18.75
CA ASN A 48 0.20 -7.89 19.20
C ASN A 48 -1.12 -7.42 18.54
N PRO A 49 -2.22 -7.24 19.31
CA PRO A 49 -3.50 -6.83 18.74
C PRO A 49 -3.46 -5.46 18.06
N LEU A 50 -2.59 -4.54 18.53
CA LEU A 50 -2.40 -3.24 17.89
C LEU A 50 -1.81 -3.37 16.49
N TRP A 51 -0.82 -4.24 16.32
CA TRP A 51 -0.20 -4.53 15.02
C TRP A 51 -1.21 -5.14 14.05
N VAL A 52 -1.99 -6.12 14.51
CA VAL A 52 -3.02 -6.77 13.69
C VAL A 52 -4.10 -5.76 13.28
N SER A 53 -4.57 -4.92 14.20
CA SER A 53 -5.56 -3.87 13.91
C SER A 53 -5.05 -2.91 12.83
N PHE A 54 -3.80 -2.45 12.96
CA PHE A 54 -3.15 -1.61 11.97
C PHE A 54 -3.08 -2.29 10.60
N MET A 55 -2.69 -3.56 10.54
CA MET A 55 -2.58 -4.32 9.28
C MET A 55 -3.94 -4.49 8.60
N ILE A 56 -4.99 -4.82 9.35
CA ILE A 56 -6.37 -4.88 8.83
C ILE A 56 -6.80 -3.52 8.28
N GLY A 57 -6.46 -2.45 9.00
CA GLY A 57 -6.68 -1.08 8.57
C GLY A 57 -6.00 -0.76 7.25
N VAL A 58 -4.71 -1.05 7.12
CA VAL A 58 -3.94 -0.82 5.88
C VAL A 58 -4.54 -1.61 4.71
N ILE A 59 -4.90 -2.89 4.90
CA ILE A 59 -5.51 -3.72 3.86
C ILE A 59 -6.86 -3.13 3.42
N SER A 60 -7.71 -2.78 4.38
CA SER A 60 -9.03 -2.19 4.11
C SER A 60 -8.91 -0.85 3.36
N LEU A 61 -7.97 0.01 3.79
CA LEU A 61 -7.71 1.29 3.15
C LEU A 61 -7.16 1.11 1.73
N SER A 62 -6.32 0.10 1.50
CA SER A 62 -5.79 -0.24 0.18
C SER A 62 -6.93 -0.59 -0.79
N ILE A 63 -7.85 -1.47 -0.36
CA ILE A 63 -9.03 -1.85 -1.14
C ILE A 63 -9.92 -0.62 -1.42
N LEU A 64 -10.25 0.17 -0.40
CA LEU A 64 -11.04 1.42 -0.52
C LEU A 64 -10.36 2.50 -1.38
N SER A 65 -9.04 2.38 -1.60
CA SER A 65 -8.26 3.33 -2.40
C SER A 65 -8.14 2.95 -3.86
N GLN A 66 -8.52 1.74 -4.24
CA GLN A 66 -8.51 1.32 -5.64
C GLN A 66 -9.53 2.14 -6.43
N LYS A 67 -9.04 2.91 -7.41
CA LYS A 67 -9.87 3.61 -8.38
C LYS A 67 -10.13 2.64 -9.54
N VAL A 68 -11.40 2.31 -9.79
CA VAL A 68 -11.83 1.38 -10.85
C VAL A 68 -11.86 2.05 -12.24
N THR A 69 -11.39 3.30 -12.37
CA THR A 69 -11.55 4.07 -13.61
C THR A 69 -10.54 3.64 -14.69
N THR A 70 -11.02 3.60 -15.93
CA THR A 70 -10.39 3.41 -17.26
C THR A 70 -9.24 4.39 -17.54
N ALA A 71 -8.28 4.51 -16.61
CA ALA A 71 -7.29 5.58 -16.53
C ALA A 71 -6.01 5.33 -17.33
N ILE A 72 -6.10 4.52 -18.39
CA ILE A 72 -4.94 4.16 -19.23
C ILE A 72 -4.91 5.01 -20.51
N GLU A 73 -6.07 5.49 -20.99
CA GLU A 73 -6.15 6.16 -22.29
C GLU A 73 -5.51 7.56 -22.33
N ASP A 74 -5.45 8.33 -21.24
CA ASP A 74 -4.94 9.72 -21.32
C ASP A 74 -3.55 9.93 -20.70
N LYS A 75 -2.81 8.86 -20.37
CA LYS A 75 -1.51 8.99 -19.68
C LYS A 75 -0.33 8.81 -20.63
N PRO A 76 0.69 9.68 -20.56
CA PRO A 76 1.91 9.50 -21.33
C PRO A 76 2.65 8.24 -20.86
N LYS A 77 3.30 7.57 -21.82
CA LYS A 77 4.13 6.40 -21.57
C LYS A 77 5.29 6.74 -20.63
N ILE A 78 5.46 5.92 -19.59
CA ILE A 78 6.58 6.00 -18.65
C ILE A 78 7.84 5.46 -19.33
N SER A 79 8.95 6.18 -19.18
CA SER A 79 10.26 5.75 -19.69
C SER A 79 10.78 4.51 -18.97
N ARG A 80 11.54 3.66 -19.66
CA ARG A 80 12.14 2.43 -19.09
C ARG A 80 13.00 2.71 -17.85
N LYS A 81 13.75 3.82 -17.85
CA LYS A 81 14.56 4.25 -16.70
C LYS A 81 13.72 4.51 -15.45
N ARG A 82 12.54 5.14 -15.64
CA ARG A 82 11.63 5.45 -14.54
C ARG A 82 10.90 4.20 -14.03
N LEU A 83 10.56 3.26 -14.91
CA LEU A 83 10.05 1.94 -14.50
C LEU A 83 11.09 1.15 -13.68
N ALA A 84 12.35 1.14 -14.13
CA ALA A 84 13.44 0.49 -13.40
C ALA A 84 13.68 1.13 -12.03
N PHE A 85 13.59 2.47 -11.94
CA PHE A 85 13.66 3.18 -10.67
C PHE A 85 12.53 2.76 -9.72
N TYR A 86 11.29 2.64 -10.20
CA TYR A 86 10.18 2.15 -9.39
C TYR A 86 10.40 0.72 -8.90
N PHE A 87 10.89 -0.17 -9.75
CA PHE A 87 11.24 -1.54 -9.35
C PHE A 87 12.29 -1.59 -8.23
N VAL A 88 13.38 -0.84 -8.36
CA VAL A 88 14.44 -0.79 -7.34
C VAL A 88 13.89 -0.23 -6.03
N LEU A 89 13.10 0.84 -6.09
CA LEU A 89 12.48 1.44 -4.91
C LEU A 89 11.54 0.47 -4.20
N GLU A 90 10.65 -0.20 -4.96
CA GLU A 90 9.73 -1.20 -4.43
C GLU A 90 10.49 -2.38 -3.81
N PHE A 91 11.52 -2.88 -4.49
CA PHE A 91 12.36 -3.96 -3.98
C PHE A 91 13.00 -3.61 -2.64
N LEU A 92 13.58 -2.41 -2.51
CA LEU A 92 14.19 -1.96 -1.25
C LEU A 92 13.15 -1.83 -0.14
N ILE A 93 11.99 -1.24 -0.42
CA ILE A 93 10.92 -1.05 0.56
C ILE A 93 10.39 -2.41 1.03
N PHE A 94 9.99 -3.31 0.13
CA PHE A 94 9.43 -4.59 0.54
C PHE A 94 10.47 -5.50 1.19
N SER A 95 11.71 -5.53 0.69
CA SER A 95 12.77 -6.31 1.33
C SER A 95 13.06 -5.81 2.74
N SER A 96 13.10 -4.49 2.98
CA SER A 96 13.31 -3.95 4.33
C SER A 96 12.14 -4.27 5.27
N LEU A 97 10.89 -4.23 4.77
CA LEU A 97 9.73 -4.69 5.54
C LEU A 97 9.83 -6.17 5.90
N PHE A 98 10.21 -7.04 4.96
CA PHE A 98 10.35 -8.47 5.24
C PHE A 98 11.53 -8.79 6.18
N ILE A 99 12.59 -7.99 6.18
CA ILE A 99 13.70 -8.13 7.15
C ILE A 99 13.19 -7.88 8.58
N LEU A 100 12.27 -6.92 8.75
CA LEU A 100 11.65 -6.63 10.05
C LEU A 100 10.68 -7.72 10.51
N VAL A 101 10.13 -8.52 9.59
CA VAL A 101 9.18 -9.60 9.91
C VAL A 101 9.89 -10.95 10.07
N ILE A 102 10.94 -11.20 9.30
CA ILE A 102 11.68 -12.48 9.23
C ILE A 102 13.18 -12.23 9.51
N PRO A 103 13.56 -11.87 10.75
CA PRO A 103 14.96 -11.58 11.09
C PRO A 103 15.89 -12.77 10.94
N SER A 104 15.37 -13.98 11.13
CA SER A 104 16.16 -15.21 11.15
C SER A 104 16.78 -15.54 9.80
N SER A 105 16.22 -15.04 8.71
CA SER A 105 16.67 -15.37 7.35
C SER A 105 16.56 -14.17 6.41
N ILE A 106 17.63 -13.37 6.37
CA ILE A 106 17.76 -12.21 5.46
C ILE A 106 17.55 -12.62 3.99
N TRP A 107 18.04 -13.80 3.60
CA TRP A 107 17.82 -14.33 2.25
C TRP A 107 16.35 -14.55 1.91
N ALA A 108 15.55 -15.09 2.84
CA ALA A 108 14.13 -15.26 2.63
C ALA A 108 13.42 -13.91 2.48
N ALA A 109 13.84 -12.90 3.26
CA ALA A 109 13.29 -11.56 3.17
C ALA A 109 13.54 -10.91 1.79
N PHE A 110 14.73 -11.07 1.21
CA PHE A 110 15.01 -10.61 -0.16
C PHE A 110 14.21 -11.36 -1.21
N VAL A 111 14.02 -12.67 -1.06
CA VAL A 111 13.20 -13.47 -2.00
C VAL A 111 11.74 -13.03 -1.94
N CYS A 112 11.18 -12.84 -0.74
CA CYS A 112 9.82 -12.35 -0.57
C CYS A 112 9.65 -10.93 -1.12
N GLY A 113 10.57 -10.02 -0.79
CA GLY A 113 10.55 -8.64 -1.30
C GLY A 113 10.70 -8.57 -2.82
N GLY A 114 11.60 -9.38 -3.39
CA GLY A 114 11.79 -9.55 -4.84
C GLY A 114 10.55 -10.05 -5.55
N THR A 115 9.88 -11.05 -4.97
CA THR A 115 8.65 -11.63 -5.55
C THR A 115 7.55 -10.56 -5.65
N VAL A 116 7.35 -9.77 -4.59
CA VAL A 116 6.36 -8.69 -4.59
C VAL A 116 6.72 -7.60 -5.61
N ALA A 117 7.98 -7.15 -5.63
CA ALA A 117 8.44 -6.15 -6.58
C ALA A 117 8.29 -6.61 -8.04
N LEU A 118 8.53 -7.89 -8.33
CA LEU A 118 8.32 -8.45 -9.67
C LEU A 118 6.85 -8.44 -10.08
N VAL A 119 5.93 -8.82 -9.20
CA VAL A 119 4.49 -8.81 -9.49
C VAL A 119 4.02 -7.38 -9.78
N ILE A 120 4.38 -6.42 -8.93
CA ILE A 120 3.98 -5.01 -9.09
C ILE A 120 4.59 -4.42 -10.36
N SER A 121 5.87 -4.65 -10.60
CA SER A 121 6.55 -4.17 -11.81
C SER A 121 5.94 -4.77 -13.08
N SER A 122 5.55 -6.05 -13.05
CA SER A 122 4.86 -6.69 -14.18
C SER A 122 3.52 -6.02 -14.50
N ILE A 123 2.73 -5.71 -13.46
CA ILE A 123 1.47 -4.96 -13.61
C ILE A 123 1.76 -3.55 -14.16
N LEU A 124 2.80 -2.88 -13.67
CA LEU A 124 3.19 -1.54 -14.09
C LEU A 124 3.62 -1.51 -15.56
N ILE A 125 4.40 -2.51 -15.99
CA ILE A 125 4.84 -2.69 -17.38
C ILE A 125 3.64 -2.99 -18.28
N TYR A 126 2.77 -3.91 -17.87
CA TYR A 126 1.53 -4.23 -18.60
C TYR A 126 0.66 -2.99 -18.78
N ASN A 127 0.43 -2.23 -17.71
CA ASN A 127 -0.33 -0.97 -17.78
C ASN A 127 0.38 0.10 -18.63
N ASN A 128 1.71 0.12 -18.66
CA ASN A 128 2.48 1.05 -19.48
C ASN A 128 2.48 0.69 -20.96
N HIS A 129 2.17 -0.56 -21.32
CA HIS A 129 2.03 -0.99 -22.71
C HIS A 129 0.87 -0.28 -23.40
N TYR A 130 -0.27 -0.15 -22.71
CA TYR A 130 -1.50 0.48 -23.20
C TYR A 130 -1.52 2.01 -23.14
N ARG A 131 -0.42 2.65 -22.68
CA ARG A 131 -0.31 4.12 -22.64
C ARG A 131 0.15 4.68 -23.98
N TYR A 132 -0.34 5.86 -24.35
CA TYR A 132 0.02 6.53 -25.59
C TYR A 132 1.44 7.11 -25.56
N TYR A 133 2.10 7.08 -26.71
CA TYR A 133 3.36 7.79 -26.94
C TYR A 133 3.06 9.29 -27.06
N GLN A 134 3.71 10.12 -26.24
CA GLN A 134 3.79 11.55 -26.55
C GLN A 134 4.58 11.71 -27.86
N LYS A 135 3.93 12.26 -28.89
CA LYS A 135 4.62 12.83 -30.05
C LYS A 135 5.30 14.13 -29.65
#